data_AF-A0A0C2SKL2-F1
#
_entry.id   AF-A0A0C2SKL2-F1
#
_cell.length_a   1.000
_cell.length_b   1.000
_cell.length_c   1.000
_cell.angle_alpha   90.00
_cell.angle_beta   90.00
_cell.angle_gamma   90.00
#
_symmetry.space_group_name_H-M   'P 1'
#
loop_
_entity.id
_entity.type
_entity.pdbx_description
1 polymer ?
#
loop_
_entity_poly.entity_id
_entity_poly.type
_entity_poly.pdbx_seq_one_letter_code
_entity_poly.pdbx_strand_id
1 'polypeptide(L)'
;MDPVLRITKKAPRPANRFKLSNRQTAARIPNDEDEIITSFTLLDDVQVRPRYVHYGPDAGQYHETLDEEGPDGAAKLVDKVWKQYATDVIQKIGNPMGTPEKSRQPSYCIMPFDDRRDVTPEQMEDPNLAIFFRVVNLKRVDVAGWEKVFDYLFPCPGYKLPATARQYPSMTFYLDWARLIDSVPESDVIHVRRALKKQFDKLAWAPAAQSDRIWIYKPEGNLVTYPGAKALKVSGPRIVWNPKRKCKPVWIPPAIMEMREEEEEDEEEGQGQGADDEMSE
;
A
#
# COMPACT_ATOMS: atom_id res chain seq x y z
N MET A 1 -15.38 -42.16 47.54
CA MET A 1 -16.48 -41.34 46.97
C MET A 1 -15.82 -40.15 46.31
N ASP A 2 -15.65 -40.21 45.00
CA ASP A 2 -14.93 -39.19 44.23
C ASP A 2 -15.83 -38.00 43.88
N PRO A 3 -15.34 -36.75 43.98
CA PRO A 3 -16.11 -35.57 43.60
C PRO A 3 -16.17 -35.42 42.07
N VAL A 4 -17.38 -35.48 41.53
CA VAL A 4 -17.70 -35.24 40.12
C VAL A 4 -17.50 -33.76 39.79
N LEU A 5 -16.48 -33.45 38.99
CA LEU A 5 -16.23 -32.12 38.43
C LEU A 5 -17.35 -31.71 37.46
N ARG A 6 -18.16 -30.71 37.87
CA ARG A 6 -19.17 -30.07 37.01
C ARG A 6 -18.51 -29.22 35.94
N ILE A 7 -18.61 -29.66 34.69
CA ILE A 7 -18.27 -28.86 33.50
C ILE A 7 -19.36 -27.78 33.34
N THR A 8 -19.02 -26.53 33.65
CA THR A 8 -19.91 -25.39 33.39
C THR A 8 -19.88 -25.06 31.89
N LYS A 9 -21.04 -25.13 31.25
CA LYS A 9 -21.22 -24.74 29.84
C LYS A 9 -20.93 -23.25 29.70
N LYS A 10 -19.87 -22.90 28.97
CA LYS A 10 -19.54 -21.51 28.61
C LYS A 10 -20.71 -20.88 27.86
N ALA A 11 -21.19 -19.73 28.33
CA ALA A 11 -22.23 -18.96 27.66
C ALA A 11 -21.82 -18.59 26.21
N PRO A 12 -22.77 -18.58 25.26
CA PRO A 12 -22.49 -18.17 23.89
C PRO A 12 -22.02 -16.72 23.86
N ARG A 13 -20.90 -16.44 23.18
CA ARG A 13 -20.41 -15.08 22.99
C ARG A 13 -21.48 -14.28 22.22
N PRO A 14 -21.81 -13.04 22.65
CA PRO A 14 -22.75 -12.20 21.92
C PRO A 14 -22.23 -11.99 20.50
N ALA A 15 -23.12 -12.13 19.51
CA ALA A 15 -22.81 -11.86 18.12
C ALA A 15 -22.31 -10.41 18.01
N ASN A 16 -21.11 -10.25 17.45
CA ASN A 16 -20.46 -8.95 17.32
C ASN A 16 -21.34 -8.06 16.40
N ARG A 17 -22.14 -7.16 17.00
CA ARG A 17 -23.12 -6.30 16.30
C ARG A 17 -22.46 -5.31 15.35
N PHE A 18 -21.16 -5.05 15.54
CA PHE A 18 -20.31 -4.30 14.63
C PHE A 18 -19.58 -5.28 13.71
N LYS A 19 -20.32 -5.92 12.80
CA LYS A 19 -19.69 -6.45 11.59
C LYS A 19 -19.13 -5.22 10.89
N LEU A 20 -17.82 -4.99 11.02
CA LEU A 20 -17.07 -4.13 10.10
C LEU A 20 -17.42 -4.67 8.72
N SER A 21 -18.35 -3.99 8.02
CA SER A 21 -18.62 -4.31 6.63
C SER A 21 -17.28 -4.18 5.90
N ASN A 22 -17.10 -4.97 4.85
CA ASN A 22 -15.97 -4.82 3.94
C ASN A 22 -16.13 -3.47 3.22
N ARG A 23 -15.91 -2.35 3.93
CA ARG A 23 -15.95 -1.02 3.37
C ARG A 23 -14.80 -0.96 2.37
N GLN A 24 -15.14 -0.70 1.12
CA GLN A 24 -14.15 -0.43 0.08
C GLN A 24 -13.23 0.70 0.54
N THR A 25 -11.98 0.68 0.10
CA THR A 25 -11.09 1.83 0.30
C THR A 25 -11.68 3.05 -0.38
N ALA A 26 -11.44 4.22 0.20
CA ALA A 26 -11.77 5.45 -0.49
C ALA A 26 -10.85 5.56 -1.71
N ALA A 27 -11.42 5.94 -2.85
CA ALA A 27 -10.62 6.34 -4.00
C ALA A 27 -9.66 7.46 -3.59
N ARG A 28 -8.46 7.46 -4.16
CA ARG A 28 -7.53 8.57 -4.04
C ARG A 28 -8.22 9.82 -4.59
N ILE A 29 -8.05 10.93 -3.91
CA ILE A 29 -8.46 12.24 -4.42
C ILE A 29 -7.32 12.69 -5.33
N PRO A 30 -7.53 12.83 -6.65
CA PRO A 30 -6.51 13.39 -7.51
C PRO A 30 -6.16 14.80 -7.01
N ASN A 31 -4.88 15.09 -6.84
CA ASN A 31 -4.45 16.46 -6.59
C ASN A 31 -4.29 17.16 -7.94
N ASP A 32 -4.65 18.44 -8.05
CA ASP A 32 -4.51 19.21 -9.30
C ASP A 32 -3.04 19.33 -9.74
N GLU A 33 -2.11 19.18 -8.78
CA GLU A 33 -0.66 19.12 -8.99
C GLU A 33 -0.12 17.73 -9.32
N ASP A 34 -0.98 16.70 -9.36
CA ASP A 34 -0.59 15.39 -9.91
C ASP A 34 -0.41 15.55 -11.42
N GLU A 35 0.65 16.23 -11.86
CA GLU A 35 1.06 16.23 -13.25
C GLU A 35 1.07 14.76 -13.68
N ILE A 36 0.37 14.49 -14.79
CA ILE A 36 0.38 13.17 -15.41
C ILE A 36 1.76 13.04 -16.08
N ILE A 37 2.80 12.92 -15.27
CA ILE A 37 4.08 12.37 -15.68
C ILE A 37 3.78 10.89 -15.86
N THR A 38 3.20 10.54 -17.02
CA THR A 38 2.91 9.16 -17.38
C THR A 38 4.22 8.42 -17.37
N SER A 39 4.52 7.76 -16.26
CA SER A 39 5.66 6.86 -16.11
C SER A 39 5.55 5.61 -17.02
N PHE A 40 4.54 5.60 -17.89
CA PHE A 40 4.01 4.52 -18.71
C PHE A 40 3.84 4.90 -20.18
N THR A 41 4.54 5.94 -20.69
CA THR A 41 4.54 6.34 -22.11
C THR A 41 4.77 5.19 -23.10
N LEU A 42 5.45 4.11 -22.67
CA LEU A 42 5.62 2.89 -23.48
C LEU A 42 4.31 2.12 -23.74
N LEU A 43 3.18 2.56 -23.20
CA LEU A 43 1.87 1.94 -23.35
C LEU A 43 0.89 2.77 -24.19
N ASP A 44 1.35 3.86 -24.81
CA ASP A 44 0.48 4.75 -25.59
C ASP A 44 -0.17 4.05 -26.80
N ASP A 45 0.51 3.04 -27.36
CA ASP A 45 -0.01 2.23 -28.47
C ASP A 45 -0.95 1.09 -28.03
N VAL A 46 -1.04 0.80 -26.73
CA VAL A 46 -1.84 -0.32 -26.22
C VAL A 46 -3.32 0.06 -26.21
N GLN A 47 -4.08 -0.61 -27.06
CA GLN A 47 -5.52 -0.38 -27.20
C GLN A 47 -6.28 -1.06 -26.05
N VAL A 48 -7.08 -0.28 -25.34
CA VAL A 48 -7.99 -0.80 -24.31
C VAL A 48 -9.35 -1.02 -24.96
N ARG A 49 -9.87 -2.26 -24.90
CA ARG A 49 -11.20 -2.54 -25.46
C ARG A 49 -12.25 -1.87 -24.58
N PRO A 50 -13.15 -1.06 -25.17
CA PRO A 50 -14.29 -0.52 -24.42
C PRO A 50 -15.06 -1.69 -23.80
N ARG A 51 -15.31 -1.60 -22.49
CA ARG A 51 -16.14 -2.61 -21.84
C ARG A 51 -17.57 -2.36 -22.25
N TYR A 52 -18.26 -3.40 -22.72
CA TYR A 52 -19.69 -3.30 -22.95
C TYR A 52 -20.40 -3.22 -21.59
N VAL A 53 -20.76 -2.02 -21.17
CA VAL A 53 -21.59 -1.80 -19.99
C VAL A 53 -23.03 -2.11 -20.38
N HIS A 54 -23.59 -3.19 -19.83
CA HIS A 54 -25.00 -3.50 -19.99
C HIS A 54 -25.82 -2.48 -19.19
N TYR A 55 -26.26 -1.39 -19.84
CA TYR A 55 -27.26 -0.49 -19.30
C TYR A 55 -28.62 -1.20 -19.31
N GLY A 56 -28.94 -1.87 -18.21
CA GLY A 56 -30.26 -2.44 -17.94
C GLY A 56 -30.95 -1.70 -16.80
N PRO A 57 -32.29 -1.57 -16.80
CA PRO A 57 -33.04 -0.94 -15.70
C PRO A 57 -32.85 -1.63 -14.34
N ASP A 58 -32.37 -2.88 -14.32
CA ASP A 58 -32.02 -3.66 -13.13
C ASP A 58 -30.52 -3.64 -12.79
N ALA A 59 -29.70 -2.89 -13.55
CA ALA A 59 -28.31 -2.66 -13.17
C ALA A 59 -28.31 -1.71 -11.96
N GLY A 60 -28.35 -2.30 -10.75
CA GLY A 60 -28.22 -1.55 -9.50
C GLY A 60 -27.02 -0.60 -9.55
N GLN A 61 -27.07 0.52 -8.81
CA GLN A 61 -26.00 1.54 -8.77
C GLN A 61 -24.59 0.92 -8.69
N TYR A 62 -23.93 0.75 -9.83
CA TYR A 62 -22.58 0.21 -9.92
C TYR A 62 -21.62 1.39 -10.09
N HIS A 63 -20.88 1.65 -9.01
CA HIS A 63 -19.52 2.19 -8.93
C HIS A 63 -18.96 2.89 -10.19
N GLU A 64 -19.21 4.19 -10.24
CA GLU A 64 -18.69 5.18 -11.20
C GLU A 64 -17.21 5.48 -10.93
N THR A 65 -16.27 4.60 -11.33
CA THR A 65 -14.83 4.91 -11.15
C THR A 65 -13.97 4.80 -12.39
N LEU A 66 -14.47 4.31 -13.52
CA LEU A 66 -13.68 4.22 -14.75
C LEU A 66 -14.47 4.55 -16.03
N ASP A 67 -15.77 4.87 -15.92
CA ASP A 67 -16.66 4.79 -17.07
C ASP A 67 -16.99 6.15 -17.73
N GLU A 68 -16.55 7.30 -17.18
CA GLU A 68 -16.95 8.63 -17.71
C GLU A 68 -15.89 9.38 -18.55
N GLU A 69 -14.61 9.01 -18.53
CA GLU A 69 -13.55 9.78 -19.21
C GLU A 69 -13.04 9.12 -20.51
N GLY A 70 -13.86 9.11 -21.56
CA GLY A 70 -13.42 8.74 -22.92
C GLY A 70 -12.65 7.40 -23.03
N PRO A 71 -12.02 7.11 -24.19
CA PRO A 71 -11.08 6.02 -24.30
C PRO A 71 -9.74 6.45 -23.70
N ASP A 72 -9.65 6.50 -22.38
CA ASP A 72 -8.36 6.64 -21.72
C ASP A 72 -7.43 5.51 -22.17
N GLY A 73 -6.27 5.90 -22.72
CA GLY A 73 -5.25 4.95 -23.16
C GLY A 73 -4.73 4.10 -21.99
N ALA A 74 -4.17 2.92 -22.31
CA ALA A 74 -3.67 2.00 -21.30
C ALA A 74 -2.66 2.66 -20.33
N ALA A 75 -1.83 3.59 -20.83
CA ALA A 75 -0.86 4.33 -20.01
C ALA A 75 -1.53 5.06 -18.83
N LYS A 76 -2.63 5.78 -19.06
CA LYS A 76 -3.36 6.51 -18.01
C LYS A 76 -4.03 5.57 -17.02
N LEU A 77 -4.65 4.49 -17.51
CA LEU A 77 -5.31 3.51 -16.65
C LEU A 77 -4.31 2.80 -15.74
N VAL A 78 -3.12 2.45 -16.27
CA VAL A 78 -2.04 1.88 -15.47
C VAL A 78 -1.54 2.88 -14.44
N ASP A 79 -1.37 4.15 -14.80
CA ASP A 79 -0.99 5.22 -13.87
C ASP A 79 -1.99 5.36 -12.72
N LYS A 80 -3.28 5.39 -13.05
CA LYS A 80 -4.37 5.44 -12.06
C LYS A 80 -4.34 4.25 -11.10
N VAL A 81 -4.20 3.03 -11.63
CA VAL A 81 -4.07 1.82 -10.81
C VAL A 81 -2.82 1.89 -9.92
N TRP A 82 -1.70 2.38 -10.45
CA TRP A 82 -0.44 2.48 -9.74
C TRP A 82 -0.50 3.50 -8.59
N LYS A 83 -1.09 4.67 -8.83
CA LYS A 83 -1.33 5.69 -7.80
C LYS A 83 -2.28 5.16 -6.71
N GLN A 84 -3.37 4.50 -7.10
CA GLN A 84 -4.33 3.92 -6.15
C GLN A 84 -3.72 2.78 -5.30
N TYR A 85 -2.75 2.04 -5.85
CA TYR A 85 -2.09 0.94 -5.14
C TYR A 85 -1.48 1.40 -3.81
N ALA A 86 -0.71 2.50 -3.81
CA ALA A 86 -0.04 2.99 -2.62
C ALA A 86 -1.06 3.40 -1.54
N THR A 87 -2.04 4.21 -1.93
CA THR A 87 -3.18 4.61 -1.10
C THR A 87 -3.89 3.42 -0.46
N ASP A 88 -4.30 2.42 -1.26
CA ASP A 88 -5.04 1.26 -0.77
C ASP A 88 -4.23 0.40 0.19
N VAL A 89 -2.95 0.17 -0.14
CA VAL A 89 -2.03 -0.61 0.69
C VAL A 89 -1.91 0.03 2.08
N ILE A 90 -1.70 1.33 2.16
CA ILE A 90 -1.57 2.05 3.43
C ILE A 90 -2.90 2.13 4.19
N GLN A 91 -4.01 2.45 3.53
CA GLN A 91 -5.34 2.51 4.16
C GLN A 91 -5.75 1.17 4.79
N LYS A 92 -5.32 0.04 4.22
CA LYS A 92 -5.64 -1.30 4.74
C LYS A 92 -4.64 -1.85 5.77
N ILE A 93 -3.67 -1.04 6.23
CA ILE A 93 -2.87 -1.40 7.40
C ILE A 93 -3.81 -1.53 8.61
N GLY A 94 -3.75 -2.70 9.23
CA GLY A 94 -4.60 -3.10 10.34
C GLY A 94 -4.14 -2.51 11.66
N ASN A 95 -4.95 -2.76 12.68
CA ASN A 95 -4.65 -2.38 14.06
C ASN A 95 -4.11 -3.57 14.85
N PRO A 96 -3.39 -3.34 15.96
CA PRO A 96 -2.99 -4.39 16.88
C PRO A 96 -4.20 -5.20 17.34
N MET A 97 -4.27 -6.47 16.94
CA MET A 97 -5.30 -7.41 17.41
C MET A 97 -4.79 -8.16 18.64
N GLY A 98 -5.62 -8.28 19.67
CA GLY A 98 -5.25 -9.03 20.88
C GLY A 98 -6.22 -8.86 22.04
N THR A 99 -5.67 -8.96 23.26
CA THR A 99 -6.39 -8.67 24.51
C THR A 99 -7.02 -7.27 24.49
N PRO A 100 -8.04 -6.98 25.33
CA PRO A 100 -8.65 -5.65 25.40
C PRO A 100 -7.62 -4.51 25.58
N GLU A 101 -6.52 -4.81 26.26
CA GLU A 101 -5.38 -3.91 26.43
C GLU A 101 -4.65 -3.62 25.11
N LYS A 102 -4.49 -4.63 24.23
CA LYS A 102 -3.93 -4.46 22.89
C LYS A 102 -4.88 -3.77 21.92
N SER A 103 -6.20 -3.91 22.09
CA SER A 103 -7.17 -3.19 21.24
C SER A 103 -7.21 -1.68 21.50
N ARG A 104 -6.65 -1.21 22.61
CA ARG A 104 -6.45 0.22 22.90
C ARG A 104 -5.16 0.78 22.30
N GLN A 105 -4.31 -0.08 21.74
CA GLN A 105 -3.07 0.39 21.11
C GLN A 105 -3.36 1.14 19.82
N PRO A 106 -2.57 2.17 19.49
CA PRO A 106 -2.73 2.91 18.26
C PRO A 106 -2.52 2.01 17.04
N SER A 107 -3.03 2.46 15.89
CA SER A 107 -2.84 1.77 14.60
C SER A 107 -1.36 1.50 14.33
N TYR A 108 -1.05 0.41 13.63
CA TYR A 108 0.33 0.17 13.18
C TYR A 108 0.80 1.22 12.17
N CYS A 109 -0.13 1.90 11.49
CA CYS A 109 0.17 3.02 10.63
C CYS A 109 0.25 4.31 11.45
N ILE A 110 1.36 5.05 11.31
CA ILE A 110 1.57 6.35 11.99
C ILE A 110 0.65 7.42 11.39
N MET A 111 0.49 7.40 10.06
CA MET A 111 -0.22 8.43 9.33
C MET A 111 -1.68 8.56 9.81
N PRO A 112 -2.18 9.80 9.99
CA PRO A 112 -3.61 10.11 10.10
C PRO A 112 -4.42 9.50 8.97
N PHE A 113 -5.72 9.29 9.17
CA PHE A 113 -6.54 8.59 8.17
C PHE A 113 -6.68 9.35 6.85
N ASP A 114 -6.74 10.68 6.90
CA ASP A 114 -6.91 11.53 5.72
C ASP A 114 -5.63 11.52 4.86
N ASP A 115 -4.46 11.68 5.48
CA ASP A 115 -3.15 11.64 4.80
C ASP A 115 -2.88 10.30 4.09
N ARG A 116 -3.51 9.20 4.53
CA ARG A 116 -3.37 7.89 3.86
C ARG A 116 -3.99 7.86 2.47
N ARG A 117 -4.89 8.80 2.15
CA ARG A 117 -5.56 8.91 0.85
C ARG A 117 -4.61 9.45 -0.21
N ASP A 118 -3.69 10.30 0.21
CA ASP A 118 -2.81 11.06 -0.67
C ASP A 118 -1.43 10.41 -0.78
N VAL A 119 -1.26 9.21 -0.22
CA VAL A 119 0.00 8.47 -0.32
C VAL A 119 0.32 8.17 -1.77
N THR A 120 1.55 8.48 -2.16
CA THR A 120 2.07 8.20 -3.48
C THR A 120 3.03 7.01 -3.49
N PRO A 121 3.19 6.32 -4.64
CA PRO A 121 4.19 5.26 -4.78
C PRO A 121 5.63 5.74 -4.50
N GLU A 122 5.94 7.00 -4.79
CA GLU A 122 7.25 7.61 -4.57
C GLU A 122 7.62 7.63 -3.09
N GLN A 123 6.65 7.88 -2.20
CA GLN A 123 6.87 7.79 -0.76
C GLN A 123 7.22 6.35 -0.31
N MET A 124 6.76 5.32 -1.04
CA MET A 124 7.13 3.93 -0.79
C MET A 124 8.52 3.55 -1.37
N GLU A 125 9.15 4.43 -2.16
CA GLU A 125 10.55 4.30 -2.57
C GLU A 125 11.53 4.70 -1.47
N ASP A 126 11.08 5.46 -0.47
CA ASP A 126 11.89 5.91 0.66
C ASP A 126 12.30 4.71 1.56
N PRO A 127 13.60 4.56 1.89
CA PRO A 127 14.05 3.52 2.81
C PRO A 127 13.60 3.72 4.27
N ASN A 128 13.11 4.89 4.66
CA ASN A 128 12.66 5.23 6.00
C ASN A 128 11.26 4.66 6.30
N LEU A 129 11.24 3.54 7.02
CA LEU A 129 9.99 2.85 7.37
C LEU A 129 9.17 3.59 8.44
N ALA A 130 9.79 4.52 9.17
CA ALA A 130 9.13 5.28 10.23
C ALA A 130 8.11 6.31 9.68
N ILE A 131 8.12 6.56 8.37
CA ILE A 131 7.10 7.38 7.71
C ILE A 131 5.72 6.72 7.83
N PHE A 132 5.65 5.41 7.57
CA PHE A 132 4.39 4.68 7.55
C PHE A 132 4.09 3.94 8.85
N PHE A 133 5.10 3.36 9.50
CA PHE A 133 4.88 2.32 10.52
C PHE A 133 5.30 2.75 11.92
N ARG A 134 4.49 2.39 12.92
CA ARG A 134 4.90 2.39 14.34
C ARG A 134 5.77 1.20 14.67
N VAL A 135 5.42 0.05 14.10
CA VAL A 135 6.13 -1.22 14.21
C VAL A 135 5.92 -1.98 12.92
N VAL A 136 6.97 -2.63 12.40
CA VAL A 136 6.89 -3.47 11.20
C VAL A 136 7.83 -4.66 11.29
N ASN A 137 7.41 -5.78 10.70
CA ASN A 137 8.19 -7.00 10.60
C ASN A 137 8.72 -7.16 9.17
N LEU A 138 10.02 -6.97 8.99
CA LEU A 138 10.68 -7.04 7.71
C LEU A 138 11.16 -8.47 7.41
N LYS A 139 10.77 -8.98 6.25
CA LYS A 139 11.31 -10.20 5.65
C LYS A 139 12.27 -9.83 4.52
N ARG A 140 13.51 -10.28 4.59
CA ARG A 140 14.40 -10.25 3.44
C ARG A 140 14.01 -11.37 2.48
N VAL A 141 13.85 -11.03 1.21
CA VAL A 141 13.51 -11.97 0.13
C VAL A 141 14.58 -11.89 -0.95
N ASP A 142 14.68 -12.94 -1.75
CA ASP A 142 15.42 -12.95 -3.00
C ASP A 142 14.56 -12.37 -4.15
N VAL A 143 15.13 -12.33 -5.36
CA VAL A 143 14.44 -11.82 -6.55
C VAL A 143 13.15 -12.59 -6.83
N ALA A 144 13.18 -13.93 -6.71
CA ALA A 144 12.00 -14.76 -6.92
C ALA A 144 10.90 -14.49 -5.89
N GLY A 145 11.25 -14.29 -4.62
CA GLY A 145 10.30 -13.91 -3.58
C GLY A 145 9.67 -12.54 -3.83
N TRP A 146 10.43 -11.57 -4.34
CA TRP A 146 9.93 -10.26 -4.73
C TRP A 146 9.00 -10.31 -5.95
N GLU A 147 9.36 -11.09 -6.98
CA GLU A 147 8.51 -11.36 -8.15
C GLU A 147 7.18 -12.02 -7.74
N LYS A 148 7.24 -12.99 -6.83
CA LYS A 148 6.04 -13.64 -6.32
C LYS A 148 5.11 -12.67 -5.58
N VAL A 149 5.65 -11.69 -4.85
CA VAL A 149 4.84 -10.63 -4.23
C VAL A 149 4.17 -9.77 -5.31
N PHE A 150 4.90 -9.40 -6.35
CA PHE A 150 4.32 -8.69 -7.49
C PHE A 150 3.18 -9.47 -8.16
N ASP A 151 3.36 -10.77 -8.39
CA ASP A 151 2.32 -11.62 -9.01
C ASP A 151 1.07 -11.76 -8.14
N TYR A 152 1.18 -11.63 -6.81
CA TYR A 152 0.01 -11.61 -5.94
C TYR A 152 -0.73 -10.27 -5.95
N LEU A 153 0.00 -9.16 -6.01
CA LEU A 153 -0.58 -7.81 -6.03
C LEU A 153 -1.19 -7.48 -7.39
N PHE A 154 -0.48 -7.85 -8.45
CA PHE A 154 -0.87 -7.64 -9.83
C PHE A 154 -0.84 -9.01 -10.51
N PRO A 155 -1.91 -9.80 -10.43
CA PRO A 155 -1.94 -11.13 -11.04
C PRO A 155 -2.18 -11.06 -12.56
N CYS A 156 -1.84 -12.16 -13.25
CA CYS A 156 -2.16 -12.35 -14.66
C CYS A 156 -3.68 -12.49 -14.89
N PRO A 157 -4.17 -12.28 -16.13
CA PRO A 157 -5.56 -12.48 -16.49
C PRO A 157 -6.07 -13.86 -16.07
N GLY A 158 -7.34 -13.93 -15.67
CA GLY A 158 -7.98 -15.17 -15.24
C GLY A 158 -7.61 -15.65 -13.83
N TYR A 159 -6.75 -14.95 -13.10
CA TYR A 159 -6.46 -15.27 -11.70
C TYR A 159 -7.71 -15.08 -10.84
N LYS A 160 -8.12 -16.15 -10.14
CA LYS A 160 -9.28 -16.14 -9.24
C LYS A 160 -8.80 -16.06 -7.80
N LEU A 161 -9.22 -15.01 -7.10
CA LEU A 161 -9.00 -14.92 -5.66
C LEU A 161 -9.67 -16.11 -4.94
N PRO A 162 -9.01 -16.68 -3.92
CA PRO A 162 -9.66 -17.69 -3.09
C PRO A 162 -10.85 -17.09 -2.36
N ALA A 163 -11.89 -17.88 -2.07
CA ALA A 163 -13.07 -17.42 -1.32
C ALA A 163 -12.71 -16.91 0.10
N THR A 164 -11.55 -17.30 0.62
CA THR A 164 -11.01 -16.87 1.91
C THR A 164 -10.18 -15.58 1.83
N ALA A 165 -10.05 -14.98 0.64
CA ALA A 165 -9.26 -13.78 0.42
C ALA A 165 -9.76 -12.62 1.29
N ARG A 166 -8.81 -11.94 1.92
CA ARG A 166 -9.02 -10.77 2.77
C ARG A 166 -8.36 -9.57 2.10
N GLN A 167 -8.94 -8.40 2.31
CA GLN A 167 -8.47 -7.09 1.82
C GLN A 167 -8.63 -6.89 0.30
N TYR A 168 -8.14 -7.80 -0.54
CA TYR A 168 -8.19 -7.66 -2.01
C TYR A 168 -9.57 -7.29 -2.56
N PRO A 169 -10.69 -7.95 -2.19
CA PRO A 169 -12.00 -7.62 -2.77
C PRO A 169 -12.52 -6.22 -2.40
N SER A 170 -11.88 -5.56 -1.42
CA SER A 170 -12.26 -4.24 -0.92
C SER A 170 -11.24 -3.15 -1.30
N MET A 171 -10.27 -3.46 -2.15
CA MET A 171 -9.24 -2.53 -2.61
C MET A 171 -9.53 -2.12 -4.05
N THR A 172 -9.78 -0.84 -4.24
CA THR A 172 -10.03 -0.19 -5.53
C THR A 172 -8.93 -0.50 -6.55
N PHE A 173 -7.65 -0.41 -6.18
CA PHE A 173 -6.55 -0.66 -7.12
C PHE A 173 -6.62 -2.07 -7.71
N TYR A 174 -7.02 -3.06 -6.90
CA TYR A 174 -7.06 -4.46 -7.31
C TYR A 174 -8.26 -4.72 -8.24
N LEU A 175 -9.40 -4.10 -7.93
CA LEU A 175 -10.59 -4.16 -8.78
C LEU A 175 -10.33 -3.49 -10.14
N ASP A 176 -9.68 -2.33 -10.13
CA ASP A 176 -9.34 -1.59 -11.34
C ASP A 176 -8.25 -2.29 -12.15
N TRP A 177 -7.25 -2.88 -11.50
CA TRP A 177 -6.27 -3.75 -12.15
C TRP A 177 -6.94 -4.93 -12.85
N ALA A 178 -7.84 -5.65 -12.16
CA ALA A 178 -8.55 -6.78 -12.74
C ALA A 178 -9.38 -6.37 -13.97
N ARG A 179 -10.06 -5.21 -13.90
CA ARG A 179 -10.81 -4.65 -15.03
C ARG A 179 -9.90 -4.30 -16.20
N LEU A 180 -8.75 -3.67 -15.93
CA LEU A 180 -7.78 -3.26 -16.93
C LEU A 180 -7.18 -4.46 -17.66
N ILE A 181 -6.73 -5.50 -16.94
CA ILE A 181 -6.13 -6.67 -17.60
C ILE A 181 -7.14 -7.49 -18.40
N ASP A 182 -8.43 -7.44 -18.03
CA ASP A 182 -9.50 -8.10 -18.79
C ASP A 182 -9.88 -7.32 -20.06
N SER A 183 -9.62 -6.01 -20.13
CA SER A 183 -9.92 -5.16 -21.29
C SER A 183 -8.77 -5.02 -22.27
N VAL A 184 -7.54 -5.29 -21.85
CA VAL A 184 -6.33 -5.25 -22.70
C VAL A 184 -6.20 -6.56 -23.50
N PRO A 185 -5.84 -6.52 -24.80
CA PRO A 185 -5.54 -7.71 -25.58
C PRO A 185 -4.46 -8.59 -24.92
N GLU A 186 -4.61 -9.91 -24.98
CA GLU A 186 -3.69 -10.85 -24.32
C GLU A 186 -2.21 -10.65 -24.74
N SER A 187 -1.96 -10.26 -25.99
CA SER A 187 -0.63 -9.92 -26.51
C SER A 187 0.03 -8.74 -25.76
N ASP A 188 -0.78 -7.82 -25.25
CA ASP A 188 -0.32 -6.55 -24.68
C ASP A 188 -0.29 -6.57 -23.15
N VAL A 189 -0.99 -7.52 -22.52
CA VAL A 189 -0.95 -7.73 -21.07
C VAL A 189 0.48 -7.85 -20.55
N ILE A 190 1.34 -8.58 -21.28
CA ILE A 190 2.75 -8.74 -20.90
C ILE A 190 3.49 -7.39 -20.90
N HIS A 191 3.18 -6.50 -21.85
CA HIS A 191 3.78 -5.17 -21.94
C HIS A 191 3.32 -4.29 -20.78
N VAL A 192 2.02 -4.28 -20.50
CA VAL A 192 1.41 -3.56 -19.36
C VAL A 192 2.03 -4.01 -18.04
N ARG A 193 2.05 -5.33 -17.78
CA ARG A 193 2.66 -5.91 -16.57
C ARG A 193 4.13 -5.54 -16.44
N ARG A 194 4.89 -5.61 -17.54
CA ARG A 194 6.32 -5.29 -17.55
C ARG A 194 6.57 -3.82 -17.24
N ALA A 195 5.75 -2.92 -17.78
CA ALA A 195 5.85 -1.50 -17.49
C ALA A 195 5.55 -1.22 -16.00
N LEU A 196 4.48 -1.81 -15.46
CA LEU A 196 4.15 -1.73 -14.03
C LEU A 196 5.25 -2.33 -13.14
N LYS A 197 5.81 -3.47 -13.54
CA LYS A 197 6.91 -4.12 -12.82
C LYS A 197 8.15 -3.24 -12.72
N LYS A 198 8.45 -2.43 -13.74
CA LYS A 198 9.56 -1.47 -13.68
C LYS A 198 9.36 -0.44 -12.58
N GLN A 199 8.14 0.09 -12.42
CA GLN A 199 7.81 1.01 -11.32
C GLN A 199 7.82 0.29 -9.97
N PHE A 200 7.21 -0.90 -9.89
CA PHE A 200 7.23 -1.71 -8.68
C PHE A 200 8.65 -2.04 -8.19
N ASP A 201 9.59 -2.29 -9.12
CA ASP A 201 10.99 -2.54 -8.79
C ASP A 201 11.75 -1.31 -8.30
N LYS A 202 11.16 -0.13 -8.38
CA LYS A 202 11.68 1.05 -7.69
C LYS A 202 11.33 1.03 -6.21
N LEU A 203 10.20 0.49 -5.77
CA LEU A 203 9.82 0.55 -4.35
C LEU A 203 10.91 0.00 -3.42
N ALA A 204 11.13 0.61 -2.25
CA ALA A 204 12.08 0.10 -1.26
C ALA A 204 11.55 -1.17 -0.58
N TRP A 205 10.23 -1.21 -0.38
CA TRP A 205 9.53 -2.28 0.29
C TRP A 205 8.13 -2.47 -0.31
N ALA A 206 7.54 -3.62 -0.04
CA ALA A 206 6.15 -3.91 -0.38
C ALA A 206 5.52 -4.71 0.77
N PRO A 207 4.18 -4.71 0.93
CA PRO A 207 3.53 -5.65 1.84
C PRO A 207 3.93 -7.09 1.48
N ALA A 208 4.08 -7.96 2.46
CA ALA A 208 4.39 -9.38 2.25
C ALA A 208 3.15 -10.14 1.75
N ALA A 209 2.64 -9.73 0.60
CA ALA A 209 1.40 -10.20 0.02
C ALA A 209 1.45 -11.71 -0.24
N GLN A 210 0.29 -12.33 -0.08
CA GLN A 210 0.02 -13.74 -0.37
C GLN A 210 -1.25 -13.82 -1.22
N SER A 211 -1.56 -15.02 -1.72
CA SER A 211 -2.76 -15.28 -2.52
C SER A 211 -4.07 -14.92 -1.82
N ASP A 212 -4.12 -14.94 -0.48
CA ASP A 212 -5.35 -14.73 0.29
C ASP A 212 -5.35 -13.45 1.13
N ARG A 213 -4.24 -12.70 1.22
CA ARG A 213 -4.16 -11.46 2.01
C ARG A 213 -2.94 -10.63 1.62
N ILE A 214 -3.00 -9.33 1.88
CA ILE A 214 -1.88 -8.42 1.66
C ILE A 214 -1.08 -8.24 2.94
N TRP A 215 -1.77 -8.00 4.06
CA TRP A 215 -1.11 -7.78 5.34
C TRP A 215 -1.12 -9.01 6.24
N ILE A 216 0.06 -9.39 6.73
CA ILE A 216 0.27 -10.50 7.66
C ILE A 216 0.83 -9.93 8.96
N TYR A 217 0.24 -10.29 10.09
CA TYR A 217 0.64 -9.77 11.41
C TYR A 217 1.30 -10.83 12.29
N LYS A 218 1.26 -12.10 11.88
CA LYS A 218 1.79 -13.19 12.68
C LYS A 218 3.33 -13.10 12.77
N PRO A 219 3.90 -13.17 13.98
CA PRO A 219 5.35 -13.26 14.13
C PRO A 219 5.86 -14.57 13.52
N GLU A 220 7.02 -14.52 12.87
CA GLU A 220 7.73 -15.67 12.30
C GLU A 220 9.22 -15.52 12.65
N GLY A 221 9.93 -16.64 12.83
CA GLY A 221 11.26 -16.65 13.45
C GLY A 221 12.36 -15.90 12.71
N ASN A 222 12.22 -15.71 11.40
CA ASN A 222 13.26 -15.12 10.53
C ASN A 222 12.97 -13.66 10.14
N LEU A 223 12.16 -12.94 10.93
CA LEU A 223 11.78 -11.55 10.65
C LEU A 223 12.60 -10.58 11.51
N VAL A 224 12.99 -9.45 10.92
CA VAL A 224 13.60 -8.32 11.65
C VAL A 224 12.52 -7.33 12.00
N THR A 225 12.36 -7.01 13.29
CA THR A 225 11.35 -6.05 13.75
C THR A 225 11.95 -4.66 13.92
N TYR A 226 11.24 -3.64 13.43
CA TYR A 226 11.54 -2.23 13.65
C TYR A 226 10.40 -1.54 14.41
N PRO A 227 10.68 -0.52 15.25
CA PRO A 227 12.00 -0.04 15.65
C PRO A 227 12.65 -1.02 16.63
N GLY A 228 13.96 -1.26 16.47
CA GLY A 228 14.74 -1.94 17.52
C GLY A 228 15.66 -3.07 17.07
N ALA A 229 15.66 -3.50 15.80
CA ALA A 229 16.59 -4.49 15.21
C ALA A 229 16.85 -5.75 16.05
N LYS A 230 16.00 -6.04 17.04
CA LYS A 230 16.00 -7.19 17.91
C LYS A 230 14.74 -7.98 17.57
N ALA A 231 14.83 -9.31 17.59
CA ALA A 231 13.71 -10.22 17.41
C ALA A 231 12.71 -10.13 18.58
N LEU A 232 12.14 -8.95 18.81
CA LEU A 232 11.02 -8.76 19.70
C LEU A 232 9.86 -9.52 19.06
N LYS A 233 9.26 -10.45 19.81
CA LYS A 233 8.05 -11.20 19.38
C LYS A 233 6.82 -10.29 19.37
N VAL A 234 6.93 -9.12 18.74
CA VAL A 234 5.88 -8.12 18.63
C VAL A 234 5.14 -8.38 17.31
N SER A 235 3.82 -8.46 17.43
CA SER A 235 2.94 -8.52 16.26
C SER A 235 3.06 -7.20 15.51
N GLY A 236 3.12 -7.27 14.18
CA GLY A 236 3.28 -6.10 13.34
C GLY A 236 3.09 -6.45 11.88
N PRO A 237 2.65 -5.51 11.03
CA PRO A 237 2.50 -5.72 9.61
C PRO A 237 3.80 -6.24 9.03
N ARG A 238 3.69 -7.24 8.15
CA ARG A 238 4.84 -7.83 7.48
C ARG A 238 5.06 -7.18 6.13
N ILE A 239 6.30 -6.79 5.90
CA ILE A 239 6.78 -6.28 4.61
C ILE A 239 7.88 -7.18 4.06
N VAL A 240 8.09 -7.10 2.76
CA VAL A 240 9.27 -7.62 2.08
C VAL A 240 10.13 -6.45 1.64
N TRP A 241 11.46 -6.62 1.75
CA TRP A 241 12.42 -5.64 1.27
C TRP A 241 12.82 -5.94 -0.17
N ASN A 242 12.91 -4.91 -1.01
CA ASN A 242 13.32 -5.07 -2.40
C ASN A 242 14.78 -5.55 -2.48
N PRO A 243 15.06 -6.73 -3.06
CA PRO A 243 16.41 -7.29 -3.13
C PRO A 243 17.35 -6.48 -4.04
N LYS A 244 16.81 -5.66 -4.96
CA LYS A 244 17.60 -4.82 -5.88
C LYS A 244 18.09 -3.54 -5.22
N ARG A 245 17.47 -3.10 -4.11
CA ARG A 245 17.87 -1.90 -3.38
C ARG A 245 19.11 -2.19 -2.53
N LYS A 246 20.19 -1.43 -2.77
CA LYS A 246 21.46 -1.54 -2.04
C LYS A 246 21.39 -0.91 -0.64
N CYS A 247 20.51 0.06 -0.44
CA CYS A 247 20.30 0.70 0.86
C CYS A 247 19.70 -0.28 1.88
N LYS A 248 19.97 -0.01 3.15
CA LYS A 248 19.33 -0.71 4.26
C LYS A 248 18.08 0.05 4.68
N PRO A 249 17.07 -0.63 5.25
CA PRO A 249 15.94 0.04 5.87
C PRO A 249 16.42 0.98 6.96
N VAL A 250 15.84 2.18 6.99
CA VAL A 250 16.14 3.22 7.97
C VAL A 250 14.90 3.43 8.85
N TRP A 251 15.12 3.92 10.07
CA TRP A 251 14.06 4.29 10.99
C TRP A 251 14.39 5.64 11.62
N ILE A 252 13.93 6.71 10.98
CA ILE A 252 14.06 8.10 11.48
C ILE A 252 12.63 8.60 11.77
N PRO A 253 12.23 8.68 13.05
CA PRO A 253 10.92 9.17 13.43
C PRO A 253 10.66 10.60 12.91
N PRO A 254 9.41 10.95 12.53
CA PRO A 254 9.07 12.26 11.95
C PRO A 254 9.48 13.46 12.80
N ALA A 255 9.33 13.37 14.13
CA ALA A 255 9.71 14.46 15.05
C ALA A 255 11.20 14.84 14.99
N ILE A 256 12.06 13.97 14.47
CA ILE A 256 13.49 14.27 14.25
C ILE A 256 13.71 14.97 12.90
N MET A 257 12.80 14.80 11.94
CA MET A 257 12.89 15.49 10.64
C MET A 257 12.50 16.97 10.76
N GLU A 258 11.43 17.28 11.51
CA GLU A 258 11.01 18.68 11.75
C GLU A 258 12.15 19.52 12.38
N MET A 259 12.85 18.99 13.39
CA MET A 259 14.00 19.69 13.99
C MET A 259 15.21 19.81 13.04
N ARG A 260 15.37 18.87 12.10
CA ARG A 260 16.48 18.89 11.14
C ARG A 260 16.24 19.89 10.01
N GLU A 261 14.99 19.98 9.54
CA GLU A 261 14.59 20.94 8.52
C GLU A 261 14.69 22.38 9.07
N GLU A 262 14.28 22.61 10.33
CA GLU A 262 14.48 23.90 11.02
C GLU A 262 15.97 24.28 11.14
N GLU A 263 16.85 23.33 11.50
CA GLU A 263 18.29 23.58 11.58
C GLU A 263 18.94 23.87 10.21
N GLU A 264 18.50 23.20 9.13
CA GLU A 264 19.02 23.43 7.77
C GLU A 264 18.54 24.78 7.19
N GLU A 265 17.32 25.26 7.53
CA GLU A 265 16.83 26.60 7.14
C GLU A 265 17.59 27.74 7.84
N ASP A 266 17.91 27.60 9.13
CA ASP A 266 18.68 28.60 9.90
C ASP A 266 20.13 28.76 9.38
N GLU A 267 20.71 27.71 8.81
CA GLU A 267 22.08 27.74 8.25
C GLU A 267 22.15 28.44 6.87
N GLU A 268 21.09 28.39 6.05
CA GLU A 268 21.04 29.09 4.76
C GLU A 268 20.83 30.61 4.92
N GLU A 269 20.07 31.06 5.93
CA GLU A 269 19.88 32.50 6.20
C GLU A 269 21.16 33.18 6.72
N GLY A 270 22.06 32.43 7.37
CA GLY A 270 23.31 32.94 7.92
C GLY A 270 24.42 33.23 6.90
N GLN A 271 24.32 32.73 5.66
CA GLN A 271 25.39 32.88 4.65
C GLN A 271 25.13 34.02 3.64
N GLY A 272 23.98 34.69 3.69
CA GLY A 272 23.57 35.70 2.70
C GLY A 272 23.93 37.17 3.01
N GLN A 273 24.51 37.50 4.16
CA GLN A 273 24.62 38.91 4.63
C GLN A 273 26.05 39.49 4.66
N GLY A 274 27.01 38.91 3.94
CA GLY A 274 28.42 39.30 4.05
C GLY A 274 29.12 39.63 2.74
N ALA A 275 28.53 40.41 1.82
CA ALA A 275 29.24 40.84 0.62
C ALA A 275 28.69 42.11 -0.02
N ASP A 276 28.57 43.23 0.71
CA ASP A 276 28.25 44.54 0.12
C ASP A 276 28.83 45.72 0.94
N ASP A 277 30.07 45.62 1.40
CA ASP A 277 30.73 46.75 2.07
C ASP A 277 32.21 46.85 1.69
N GLU A 278 32.47 47.16 0.41
CA GLU A 278 33.77 47.69 -0.02
C GLU A 278 33.66 48.41 -1.39
N MET A 279 33.08 49.62 -1.40
CA MET A 279 33.43 50.63 -2.41
C MET A 279 32.99 52.03 -1.98
N SER A 280 33.79 52.68 -1.12
CA SER A 280 33.86 54.15 -1.00
C SER A 280 35.06 54.53 -0.13
N GLU A 281 36.18 54.87 -0.77
CA GLU A 281 37.05 56.05 -0.55
C GLU A 281 38.50 55.82 -1.03
#